data_AF-A0A954XE12-F1
#
_entry.id   AF-A0A954XE12-F1
#
_cell.length_a   1.000
_cell.length_b   1.000
_cell.length_c   1.000
_cell.angle_alpha   90.00
_cell.angle_beta   90.00
_cell.angle_gamma   90.00
#
_symmetry.space_group_name_H-M   'P 1'
#
loop_
_entity.id
_entity.type
_entity.pdbx_description
1 polymer ?
#
loop_
_entity_poly.entity_id
_entity_poly.type
_entity_poly.pdbx_seq_one_letter_code
_entity_poly.pdbx_strand_id
1 'polypeptide(L)'
;QPHRTVRANDQAGRDWSAALAERDGRYAVAFDGRIRQGLTEPTYIELDLGQLDSPERITLFLTGWIQPGDTSLNIALSQDPRLEAARYPSIQTPDADGNWRETIPFMGFPGGKPKTIAVDLSDVFTGEHYRLRIATTAEIYWDEAFLTVDEAAVETRTESLLLVSADLHYRGFSARLPRGPHEPERFDYDQVTTEPQCPPMSGRFTRYGDVVELLRAEDDRLLVMGSGDEVTLRFAVPDQPLPDGWRRDFILHNVGWDKDADLNTIHGQTVEPLPFVSMRDENDLLLAPRTGTVEFDAYLRQYQTREQPGIWFWRSLAN
;
A
#
# COMPACT_ATOMS: atom_id res chain seq x y z
N GLN A 1 -3.05 -22.78 14.57
CA GLN A 1 -1.95 -21.95 15.08
C GLN A 1 -1.00 -21.66 13.93
N PRO A 2 -0.29 -20.51 13.92
CA PRO A 2 0.67 -20.20 12.86
C PRO A 2 1.77 -21.27 12.82
N HIS A 3 1.97 -21.88 11.66
CA HIS A 3 3.13 -22.70 11.39
C HIS A 3 4.25 -21.77 10.89
N ARG A 4 5.26 -21.57 11.73
CA ARG A 4 6.41 -20.71 11.38
C ARG A 4 7.30 -21.40 10.36
N THR A 5 7.89 -20.62 9.45
CA THR A 5 8.86 -21.10 8.46
C THR A 5 10.06 -21.70 9.19
N VAL A 6 10.42 -22.94 8.87
CA VAL A 6 11.49 -23.66 9.60
C VAL A 6 12.86 -23.15 9.19
N ARG A 7 13.00 -22.74 7.93
CA ARG A 7 14.23 -22.14 7.41
C ARG A 7 13.96 -21.17 6.27
N ALA A 8 14.66 -20.05 6.26
CA ALA A 8 14.62 -19.08 5.17
C ALA A 8 16.05 -18.74 4.74
N ASN A 9 16.40 -18.95 3.47
CA ASN A 9 17.72 -18.58 2.95
C ASN A 9 17.60 -17.82 1.64
N ASP A 10 18.53 -16.93 1.36
CA ASP A 10 18.60 -16.27 0.06
C ASP A 10 19.51 -16.99 -0.94
N GLN A 11 19.67 -16.40 -2.13
CA GLN A 11 20.52 -16.93 -3.20
C GLN A 11 22.01 -17.05 -2.84
N ALA A 12 22.49 -16.30 -1.85
CA ALA A 12 23.86 -16.37 -1.36
C ALA A 12 24.00 -17.38 -0.21
N GLY A 13 22.90 -18.01 0.22
CA GLY A 13 22.87 -18.94 1.35
C GLY A 13 22.86 -18.26 2.71
N ARG A 14 22.55 -16.95 2.79
CA ARG A 14 22.39 -16.26 4.08
C ARG A 14 21.06 -16.67 4.71
N ASP A 15 21.10 -16.94 6.01
CA ASP A 15 19.94 -17.36 6.78
C ASP A 15 19.15 -16.13 7.28
N TRP A 16 17.89 -16.04 6.87
CA TRP A 16 16.94 -14.98 7.21
C TRP A 16 15.85 -15.44 8.19
N SER A 17 15.92 -16.67 8.69
CA SER A 17 14.86 -17.27 9.53
C SER A 17 14.56 -16.42 10.77
N ALA A 18 15.60 -15.85 11.40
CA ALA A 18 15.45 -15.00 12.59
C ALA A 18 14.85 -13.61 12.28
N ALA A 19 15.04 -13.11 11.07
CA ALA A 19 14.50 -11.83 10.59
C ALA A 19 13.05 -11.95 10.10
N LEU A 20 12.61 -13.17 9.77
CA LEU A 20 11.22 -13.46 9.38
C LEU A 20 10.40 -14.08 10.51
N ALA A 21 11.00 -14.24 11.69
CA ALA A 21 10.39 -14.97 12.79
C ALA A 21 9.25 -14.20 13.45
N GLU A 22 9.32 -12.88 13.54
CA GLU A 22 8.33 -12.04 14.21
C GLU A 22 8.42 -10.61 13.72
N ARG A 23 7.29 -9.89 13.77
CA ARG A 23 7.21 -8.49 13.36
C ARG A 23 7.87 -7.57 14.40
N ASP A 24 9.18 -7.36 14.30
CA ASP A 24 9.97 -6.54 15.22
C ASP A 24 10.78 -5.40 14.56
N GLY A 25 10.66 -5.26 13.23
CA GLY A 25 11.37 -4.25 12.45
C GLY A 25 12.81 -4.66 12.06
N ARG A 26 13.24 -5.89 12.32
CA ARG A 26 14.52 -6.44 11.83
C ARG A 26 14.31 -7.12 10.49
N TYR A 27 14.26 -6.32 9.45
CA TYR A 27 13.96 -6.79 8.10
C TYR A 27 15.00 -7.75 7.50
N ALA A 28 14.51 -8.79 6.83
CA ALA A 28 15.26 -9.60 5.89
C ALA A 28 15.55 -8.81 4.60
N VAL A 29 16.82 -8.79 4.19
CA VAL A 29 17.32 -8.02 3.05
C VAL A 29 18.05 -8.95 2.09
N ALA A 30 17.31 -9.62 1.22
CA ALA A 30 17.85 -10.69 0.36
C ALA A 30 18.66 -10.19 -0.86
N PHE A 31 19.05 -8.91 -0.88
CA PHE A 31 19.83 -8.31 -1.95
C PHE A 31 21.09 -7.64 -1.37
N ASP A 32 22.17 -7.66 -2.14
CA ASP A 32 23.46 -7.05 -1.81
C ASP A 32 23.53 -5.59 -2.24
N GLY A 33 22.81 -5.25 -3.31
CA GLY A 33 22.88 -3.95 -3.94
C GLY A 33 21.52 -3.41 -4.35
N ARG A 34 21.50 -2.09 -4.55
CA ARG A 34 20.41 -1.42 -5.25
C ARG A 34 20.95 -0.94 -6.57
N ILE A 35 20.28 -1.28 -7.67
CA ILE A 35 20.59 -0.74 -9.00
C ILE A 35 20.08 0.70 -9.06
N ARG A 36 18.85 0.91 -8.60
CA ARG A 36 18.18 2.20 -8.39
C ARG A 36 17.22 2.05 -7.19
N GLN A 37 16.68 3.15 -6.68
CA GLN A 37 15.59 3.07 -5.71
C GLN A 37 14.42 2.26 -6.32
N GLY A 38 13.94 1.27 -5.59
CA GLY A 38 12.87 0.38 -6.03
C GLY A 38 13.31 -0.78 -6.93
N LEU A 39 14.59 -0.85 -7.32
CA LEU A 39 15.13 -1.88 -8.21
C LEU A 39 16.46 -2.45 -7.69
N THR A 40 16.49 -3.75 -7.46
CA THR A 40 17.65 -4.52 -7.02
C THR A 40 18.09 -5.49 -8.12
N GLU A 41 19.21 -6.18 -7.92
CA GLU A 41 19.49 -7.39 -8.68
C GLU A 41 18.40 -8.47 -8.44
N PRO A 42 18.25 -9.46 -9.35
CA PRO A 42 17.40 -10.60 -9.12
C PRO A 42 17.77 -11.32 -7.82
N THR A 43 16.79 -11.43 -6.93
CA THR A 43 16.93 -12.03 -5.61
C THR A 43 15.76 -12.98 -5.34
N TYR A 44 15.97 -13.90 -4.42
CA TYR A 44 14.88 -14.64 -3.81
C TYR A 44 15.11 -14.90 -2.32
N ILE A 45 14.01 -15.06 -1.58
CA ILE A 45 14.02 -15.77 -0.29
C ILE A 45 13.39 -17.13 -0.54
N GLU A 46 14.16 -18.18 -0.30
CA GLU A 46 13.68 -19.55 -0.27
C GLU A 46 13.16 -19.90 1.12
N LEU A 47 11.90 -20.29 1.22
CA LEU A 47 11.26 -20.76 2.43
C LEU A 47 11.14 -22.29 2.38
N ASP A 48 11.65 -22.94 3.43
CA ASP A 48 11.40 -24.35 3.72
C ASP A 48 10.30 -24.45 4.78
N LEU A 49 9.14 -24.95 4.37
CA LEU A 49 7.96 -25.07 5.21
C LEU A 49 7.98 -26.38 6.03
N GLY A 50 8.96 -27.26 5.78
CA GLY A 50 9.06 -28.55 6.45
C GLY A 50 8.07 -29.60 5.90
N GLN A 51 7.69 -30.54 6.75
CA GLN A 51 6.72 -31.59 6.41
C GLN A 51 5.32 -31.13 6.79
N LEU A 52 4.39 -31.19 5.84
CA LEU A 52 2.96 -30.95 6.04
C LEU A 52 2.19 -32.26 5.78
N ASP A 53 1.27 -32.61 6.68
CA ASP A 53 0.53 -33.88 6.62
C ASP A 53 -0.66 -33.80 5.64
N SER A 54 -0.40 -33.95 4.34
CA SER A 54 -1.44 -33.94 3.28
C SER A 54 -2.40 -32.72 3.37
N PRO A 55 -1.86 -31.49 3.32
CA PRO A 55 -2.63 -30.27 3.51
C PRO A 55 -3.64 -30.05 2.38
N GLU A 56 -4.86 -29.62 2.71
CA GLU A 56 -5.87 -29.21 1.73
C GLU A 56 -5.80 -27.71 1.40
N ARG A 57 -5.44 -26.89 2.40
CA ARG A 57 -5.33 -25.43 2.28
C ARG A 57 -4.06 -24.93 2.93
N ILE A 58 -3.28 -24.18 2.17
CA ILE A 58 -2.07 -23.52 2.65
C ILE A 58 -2.18 -22.02 2.34
N THR A 59 -2.06 -21.19 3.36
CA THR A 59 -1.99 -19.74 3.18
C THR A 59 -0.71 -19.20 3.80
N LEU A 60 0.11 -18.52 3.00
CA LEU A 60 1.30 -17.83 3.45
C LEU A 60 0.96 -16.38 3.78
N PHE A 61 1.31 -15.96 4.99
CA PHE A 61 1.23 -14.58 5.44
C PHE A 61 2.63 -13.97 5.47
N LEU A 62 2.77 -12.82 4.83
CA LEU A 62 4.03 -12.09 4.76
C LEU A 62 3.82 -10.65 5.19
N THR A 63 4.53 -10.24 6.23
CA THR A 63 4.58 -8.83 6.65
C THR A 63 5.87 -8.21 6.14
N GLY A 64 5.77 -7.08 5.46
CA GLY A 64 6.93 -6.35 4.95
C GLY A 64 6.54 -5.00 4.38
N TRP A 65 7.47 -4.34 3.72
CA TRP A 65 7.21 -3.11 2.97
C TRP A 65 8.08 -3.04 1.73
N ILE A 66 7.59 -2.34 0.71
CA ILE A 66 8.33 -2.03 -0.51
C ILE A 66 8.82 -0.59 -0.47
N GLN A 67 10.08 -0.36 -0.87
CA GLN A 67 10.56 0.96 -1.21
C GLN A 67 10.25 1.19 -2.70
N PRO A 68 9.23 1.98 -3.07
CA PRO A 68 8.86 2.15 -4.47
C PRO A 68 9.86 3.05 -5.21
N GLY A 69 9.97 2.86 -6.52
CA GLY A 69 10.45 3.91 -7.42
C GLY A 69 9.41 5.03 -7.53
N ASP A 70 9.84 6.23 -7.92
CA ASP A 70 8.94 7.33 -8.28
C ASP A 70 8.72 7.38 -9.80
N THR A 71 7.76 8.20 -10.25
CA THR A 71 7.42 8.33 -11.68
C THR A 71 8.65 8.68 -12.52
N SER A 72 9.45 9.66 -12.10
CA SER A 72 10.66 10.07 -12.80
C SER A 72 11.71 8.95 -12.89
N LEU A 73 11.89 8.17 -11.83
CA LEU A 73 12.77 7.01 -11.79
C LEU A 73 12.28 5.92 -12.72
N ASN A 74 10.98 5.65 -12.77
CA ASN A 74 10.40 4.65 -13.68
C ASN A 74 10.58 5.06 -15.14
N ILE A 75 10.38 6.34 -15.48
CA ILE A 75 10.70 6.87 -16.82
C ILE A 75 12.19 6.69 -17.13
N ALA A 76 13.08 7.06 -16.22
CA ALA A 76 14.52 6.90 -16.41
C ALA A 76 14.91 5.42 -16.62
N LEU A 77 14.30 4.49 -15.88
CA LEU A 77 14.50 3.05 -16.05
C LEU A 77 14.02 2.58 -17.43
N SER A 78 12.83 3.00 -17.86
CA SER A 78 12.27 2.63 -19.18
C SER A 78 13.13 3.08 -20.37
N GLN A 79 13.95 4.12 -20.17
CA GLN A 79 14.82 4.70 -21.20
C GLN A 79 16.20 4.04 -21.25
N ASP A 80 16.55 3.19 -20.28
CA ASP A 80 17.81 2.44 -20.28
C ASP A 80 17.58 1.02 -20.85
N PRO A 81 17.98 0.74 -22.09
CA PRO A 81 17.76 -0.57 -22.72
C PRO A 81 18.55 -1.71 -22.08
N ARG A 82 19.42 -1.42 -21.10
CA ARG A 82 20.20 -2.42 -20.37
C ARG A 82 19.48 -2.90 -19.10
N LEU A 83 18.41 -2.23 -18.69
CA LEU A 83 17.68 -2.52 -17.46
C LEU A 83 16.29 -3.07 -17.81
N GLU A 84 15.86 -4.08 -17.06
CA GLU A 84 14.46 -4.52 -17.06
C GLU A 84 13.66 -3.71 -16.04
N ALA A 85 12.35 -3.59 -16.26
CA ALA A 85 11.44 -3.08 -15.25
C ALA A 85 11.48 -3.97 -13.99
N ALA A 86 11.16 -3.39 -12.83
CA ALA A 86 11.05 -4.14 -11.59
C ALA A 86 10.02 -5.27 -11.73
N ARG A 87 10.44 -6.50 -11.43
CA ARG A 87 9.58 -7.67 -11.34
C ARG A 87 9.11 -7.76 -9.90
N TYR A 88 7.83 -7.49 -9.69
CA TYR A 88 7.19 -7.70 -8.40
C TYR A 88 7.24 -9.16 -7.96
N PRO A 89 7.07 -9.46 -6.66
CA PRO A 89 7.19 -10.81 -6.13
C PRO A 89 6.38 -11.84 -6.90
N SER A 90 7.02 -12.95 -7.21
CA SER A 90 6.42 -14.18 -7.72
C SER A 90 6.77 -15.35 -6.80
N ILE A 91 5.94 -16.39 -6.84
CA ILE A 91 6.21 -17.66 -6.17
C ILE A 91 6.78 -18.64 -7.19
N GLN A 92 7.92 -19.24 -6.83
CA GLN A 92 8.46 -20.39 -7.52
C GLN A 92 8.44 -21.60 -6.60
N THR A 93 8.11 -22.77 -7.12
CA THR A 93 8.17 -24.05 -6.39
C THR A 93 8.96 -25.07 -7.21
N PRO A 94 9.59 -26.07 -6.57
CA PRO A 94 10.25 -27.14 -7.31
C PRO A 94 9.23 -28.03 -8.02
N ASP A 95 9.54 -28.48 -9.22
CA ASP A 95 8.83 -29.55 -9.91
C ASP A 95 9.29 -30.94 -9.42
N ALA A 96 8.74 -32.00 -10.02
CA ALA A 96 9.07 -33.38 -9.67
C ALA A 96 10.55 -33.76 -9.93
N ASP A 97 11.24 -33.05 -10.83
CA ASP A 97 12.65 -33.24 -11.14
C ASP A 97 13.56 -32.35 -10.28
N GLY A 98 12.99 -31.51 -9.41
CA GLY A 98 13.69 -30.57 -8.55
C GLY A 98 14.05 -29.25 -9.22
N ASN A 99 13.58 -28.98 -10.43
CA ASN A 99 13.78 -27.69 -11.09
C ASN A 99 12.78 -26.66 -10.58
N TRP A 100 13.22 -25.41 -10.44
CA TRP A 100 12.35 -24.33 -9.99
C TRP A 100 11.47 -23.82 -11.13
N ARG A 101 10.15 -23.83 -10.92
CA ARG A 101 9.16 -23.26 -11.83
C ARG A 101 8.40 -22.13 -11.16
N GLU A 102 8.08 -21.08 -11.92
CA GLU A 102 7.17 -20.04 -11.46
C GLU A 102 5.73 -20.57 -11.46
N THR A 103 5.11 -20.61 -10.28
CA THR A 103 3.74 -21.12 -10.09
C THR A 103 2.73 -20.02 -9.83
N ILE A 104 3.15 -18.92 -9.20
CA ILE A 104 2.35 -17.70 -9.08
C ILE A 104 3.18 -16.55 -9.65
N PRO A 105 2.91 -16.09 -10.89
CA PRO A 105 3.68 -15.01 -11.53
C PRO A 105 3.59 -13.67 -10.80
N PHE A 106 2.51 -13.45 -10.03
CA PHE A 106 2.32 -12.27 -9.22
C PHE A 106 1.54 -12.62 -7.96
N MET A 107 2.21 -12.55 -6.80
CA MET A 107 1.61 -12.86 -5.49
C MET A 107 1.12 -11.61 -4.73
N GLY A 108 1.19 -10.44 -5.35
CA GLY A 108 1.02 -9.16 -4.66
C GLY A 108 2.27 -8.74 -3.87
N PHE A 109 2.20 -7.58 -3.23
CA PHE A 109 3.29 -7.04 -2.39
C PHE A 109 2.73 -6.06 -1.36
N PRO A 110 3.44 -5.83 -0.24
CA PRO A 110 3.03 -4.85 0.75
C PRO A 110 3.28 -3.41 0.27
N GLY A 111 2.21 -2.67 -0.04
CA GLY A 111 2.30 -1.28 -0.53
C GLY A 111 2.79 -0.26 0.51
N GLY A 112 3.95 0.35 0.22
CA GLY A 112 4.52 1.54 0.87
C GLY A 112 4.99 1.36 2.32
N LYS A 113 4.06 1.16 3.26
CA LYS A 113 4.34 0.96 4.70
C LYS A 113 4.10 -0.50 5.09
N PRO A 114 4.64 -0.96 6.24
CA PRO A 114 4.49 -2.34 6.69
C PRO A 114 3.05 -2.83 6.64
N LYS A 115 2.80 -3.85 5.82
CA LYS A 115 1.51 -4.49 5.62
C LYS A 115 1.70 -5.99 5.56
N THR A 116 0.65 -6.71 5.94
CA THR A 116 0.58 -8.16 5.78
C THR A 116 -0.19 -8.47 4.51
N ILE A 117 0.38 -9.30 3.65
CA ILE A 117 -0.33 -9.91 2.51
C ILE A 117 -0.58 -11.39 2.82
N ALA A 118 -1.65 -11.93 2.24
CA ALA A 118 -1.99 -13.35 2.32
C ALA A 118 -1.95 -13.95 0.91
N VAL A 119 -1.23 -15.07 0.76
CA VAL A 119 -1.00 -15.75 -0.52
C VAL A 119 -1.50 -17.17 -0.40
N ASP A 120 -2.43 -17.55 -1.27
CA ASP A 120 -2.90 -18.93 -1.37
C ASP A 120 -1.84 -19.79 -2.08
N LEU A 121 -1.42 -20.86 -1.41
CA LEU A 121 -0.41 -21.81 -1.88
C LEU A 121 -0.97 -23.24 -2.02
N SER A 122 -2.29 -23.41 -1.96
CA SER A 122 -2.91 -24.74 -1.87
C SER A 122 -2.58 -25.64 -3.07
N ASP A 123 -2.44 -25.06 -4.27
CA ASP A 123 -2.27 -25.82 -5.52
C ASP A 123 -0.86 -25.70 -6.15
N VAL A 124 0.12 -25.13 -5.45
CA VAL A 124 1.43 -24.79 -6.07
C VAL A 124 2.51 -25.87 -5.92
N PHE A 125 2.35 -26.79 -4.98
CA PHE A 125 3.35 -27.81 -4.65
C PHE A 125 3.10 -29.12 -5.41
N THR A 126 4.18 -29.78 -5.82
CA THR A 126 4.14 -31.15 -6.37
C THR A 126 4.83 -32.10 -5.41
N GLY A 127 4.06 -32.98 -4.76
CA GLY A 127 4.58 -33.96 -3.80
C GLY A 127 4.65 -33.45 -2.36
N GLU A 128 5.50 -34.09 -1.55
CA GLU A 128 5.59 -33.89 -0.09
C GLU A 128 6.69 -32.89 0.33
N HIS A 129 7.27 -32.17 -0.63
CA HIS A 129 8.33 -31.19 -0.39
C HIS A 129 7.79 -29.76 -0.50
N TYR A 130 7.49 -29.16 0.65
CA TYR A 130 6.91 -27.82 0.75
C TYR A 130 8.00 -26.76 0.81
N ARG A 131 8.65 -26.50 -0.33
CA ARG A 131 9.63 -25.43 -0.51
C ARG A 131 9.17 -24.46 -1.57
N LEU A 132 9.40 -23.17 -1.33
CA LEU A 132 9.09 -22.12 -2.28
C LEU A 132 10.17 -21.06 -2.30
N ARG A 133 10.25 -20.29 -3.39
CA ARG A 133 11.01 -19.05 -3.48
C ARG A 133 10.07 -17.89 -3.71
N ILE A 134 10.26 -16.82 -2.96
CA ILE A 134 9.69 -15.51 -3.22
C ILE A 134 10.75 -14.78 -4.06
N ALA A 135 10.56 -14.75 -5.38
CA ALA A 135 11.53 -14.18 -6.32
C ALA A 135 11.10 -12.78 -6.75
N THR A 136 12.04 -11.83 -6.83
CA THR A 136 11.74 -10.44 -7.21
C THR A 136 13.00 -9.69 -7.66
N THR A 137 12.81 -8.56 -8.34
CA THR A 137 13.83 -7.49 -8.46
C THR A 137 13.38 -6.19 -7.81
N ALA A 138 12.23 -6.18 -7.12
CA ALA A 138 11.74 -5.02 -6.40
C ALA A 138 12.45 -4.87 -5.05
N GLU A 139 12.74 -3.63 -4.65
CA GLU A 139 13.35 -3.32 -3.34
C GLU A 139 12.35 -3.55 -2.20
N ILE A 140 12.31 -4.78 -1.68
CA ILE A 140 11.38 -5.22 -0.64
C ILE A 140 12.13 -5.68 0.60
N TYR A 141 11.56 -5.32 1.75
CA TYR A 141 12.05 -5.62 3.08
C TYR A 141 10.97 -6.41 3.83
N TRP A 142 11.26 -7.68 4.14
CA TRP A 142 10.33 -8.57 4.82
C TRP A 142 10.64 -8.65 6.31
N ASP A 143 9.62 -8.69 7.16
CA ASP A 143 9.73 -8.64 8.63
C ASP A 143 9.14 -9.89 9.29
N GLU A 144 8.19 -10.54 8.64
CA GLU A 144 7.58 -11.76 9.17
C GLU A 144 7.08 -12.65 8.04
N ALA A 145 7.29 -13.96 8.19
CA ALA A 145 6.70 -14.98 7.35
C ALA A 145 6.15 -16.12 8.21
N PHE A 146 4.88 -16.45 8.03
CA PHE A 146 4.28 -17.63 8.65
C PHE A 146 3.16 -18.17 7.76
N LEU A 147 2.76 -19.42 7.97
CA LEU A 147 1.67 -20.02 7.22
C LEU A 147 0.58 -20.56 8.14
N THR A 148 -0.58 -20.75 7.56
CA THR A 148 -1.67 -21.53 8.14
C THR A 148 -1.94 -22.74 7.27
N VAL A 149 -2.19 -23.89 7.90
CA VAL A 149 -2.55 -25.14 7.24
C VAL A 149 -3.91 -25.57 7.75
N ASP A 150 -4.85 -25.79 6.84
CA ASP A 150 -6.18 -26.36 7.13
C ASP A 150 -6.92 -25.69 8.29
N GLU A 151 -6.67 -24.40 8.52
CA GLU A 151 -7.27 -23.65 9.61
C GLU A 151 -8.79 -23.63 9.48
N ALA A 152 -9.46 -24.06 10.54
CA ALA A 152 -10.91 -24.06 10.59
C ALA A 152 -11.42 -22.63 10.43
N ALA A 153 -12.42 -22.44 9.56
CA ALA A 153 -13.10 -21.16 9.48
C ALA A 153 -13.71 -20.83 10.84
N VAL A 154 -13.38 -19.66 11.37
CA VAL A 154 -14.03 -19.12 12.56
C VAL A 154 -15.24 -18.30 12.13
N GLU A 155 -16.28 -18.30 12.97
CA GLU A 155 -17.42 -17.43 12.74
C GLU A 155 -16.97 -15.97 12.81
N THR A 156 -17.39 -15.17 11.83
CA THR A 156 -17.11 -13.74 11.78
C THR A 156 -18.41 -12.99 11.47
N ARG A 157 -18.55 -11.79 12.05
CA ARG A 157 -19.65 -10.87 11.78
C ARG A 157 -19.08 -9.53 11.37
N THR A 158 -19.44 -9.08 10.18
CA THR A 158 -19.14 -7.73 9.68
C THR A 158 -20.35 -6.84 9.90
N GLU A 159 -20.13 -5.65 10.45
CA GLU A 159 -21.16 -4.64 10.64
C GLU A 159 -20.60 -3.27 10.24
N SER A 160 -21.31 -2.58 9.35
CA SER A 160 -20.97 -1.22 8.95
C SER A 160 -21.34 -0.25 10.06
N LEU A 161 -20.37 0.54 10.52
CA LEU A 161 -20.63 1.60 11.50
C LEU A 161 -21.16 2.84 10.82
N LEU A 162 -22.12 3.51 11.48
CA LEU A 162 -22.64 4.79 11.02
C LEU A 162 -21.58 5.89 11.17
N LEU A 163 -21.18 6.52 10.07
CA LEU A 163 -20.37 7.75 10.10
C LEU A 163 -21.22 8.90 10.65
N VAL A 164 -20.84 9.41 11.83
CA VAL A 164 -21.56 10.47 12.56
C VAL A 164 -21.06 11.85 12.16
N SER A 165 -19.76 12.01 11.97
CA SER A 165 -19.16 13.27 11.52
C SER A 165 -17.88 13.03 10.76
N ALA A 166 -17.60 13.91 9.79
CA ALA A 166 -16.36 13.99 9.04
C ALA A 166 -16.01 15.47 8.88
N ASP A 167 -14.95 15.90 9.55
CA ASP A 167 -14.50 17.29 9.55
C ASP A 167 -13.15 17.39 8.82
N LEU A 168 -13.17 18.01 7.64
CA LEU A 168 -11.96 18.31 6.86
C LEU A 168 -11.37 19.63 7.35
N HIS A 169 -10.12 19.62 7.78
CA HIS A 169 -9.42 20.83 8.23
C HIS A 169 -7.94 20.80 7.85
N TYR A 170 -7.29 21.98 7.90
CA TYR A 170 -5.84 22.03 7.81
C TYR A 170 -5.24 21.62 9.14
N ARG A 171 -4.41 20.59 9.11
CA ARG A 171 -3.68 20.12 10.28
C ARG A 171 -2.22 20.54 10.21
N GLY A 172 -1.61 20.39 9.03
CA GLY A 172 -0.16 20.47 8.84
C GLY A 172 0.46 19.09 8.66
N PHE A 173 1.78 19.03 8.81
CA PHE A 173 2.60 17.87 8.49
C PHE A 173 3.14 17.22 9.76
N SER A 174 2.96 15.89 9.86
CA SER A 174 3.53 15.10 10.95
C SER A 174 5.06 15.08 10.88
N ALA A 175 5.72 15.16 12.03
CA ALA A 175 7.18 15.12 12.11
C ALA A 175 7.69 13.74 11.67
N ARG A 176 8.74 13.72 10.83
CA ARG A 176 9.42 12.47 10.44
C ARG A 176 10.16 11.91 11.65
N LEU A 177 9.96 10.63 11.92
CA LEU A 177 10.72 9.91 12.92
C LEU A 177 12.07 9.47 12.34
N PRO A 178 13.15 9.46 13.16
CA PRO A 178 14.41 8.82 12.76
C PRO A 178 14.16 7.37 12.33
N ARG A 179 14.89 6.91 11.31
CA ARG A 179 14.77 5.55 10.77
C ARG A 179 16.12 4.92 10.52
N GLY A 180 16.19 3.60 10.70
CA GLY A 180 17.31 2.77 10.25
C GLY A 180 17.42 2.69 8.71
N PRO A 181 18.50 2.11 8.17
CA PRO A 181 18.73 2.03 6.72
C PRO A 181 17.68 1.19 5.96
N HIS A 182 17.04 0.23 6.64
CA HIS A 182 16.05 -0.69 6.08
C HIS A 182 14.64 -0.47 6.64
N GLU A 183 14.48 0.55 7.48
CA GLU A 183 13.19 0.88 8.05
C GLU A 183 12.39 1.78 7.10
N PRO A 184 11.07 1.57 7.00
CA PRO A 184 10.21 2.49 6.29
C PRO A 184 10.21 3.84 7.01
N GLU A 185 9.91 4.90 6.26
CA GLU A 185 9.68 6.19 6.90
C GLU A 185 8.46 6.11 7.85
N ARG A 186 8.55 6.72 9.01
CA ARG A 186 7.46 6.81 10.00
C ARG A 186 7.30 8.26 10.43
N PHE A 187 6.13 8.56 10.99
CA PHE A 187 5.80 9.92 11.41
C PHE A 187 5.22 9.90 12.82
N ASP A 188 5.59 10.87 13.63
CA ASP A 188 4.93 11.15 14.89
C ASP A 188 3.69 11.98 14.60
N TYR A 189 2.52 11.42 14.89
CA TYR A 189 1.26 12.11 14.68
C TYR A 189 1.20 13.36 15.57
N ASP A 190 1.50 13.26 16.87
CA ASP A 190 1.24 14.38 17.79
C ASP A 190 2.18 15.58 17.59
N GLN A 191 3.29 15.40 16.87
CA GLN A 191 4.21 16.47 16.51
C GLN A 191 3.91 17.02 15.12
N VAL A 192 3.36 18.24 15.07
CA VAL A 192 2.88 18.85 13.83
C VAL A 192 3.61 20.15 13.53
N THR A 193 4.05 20.30 12.28
CA THR A 193 4.46 21.59 11.71
C THR A 193 3.43 22.09 10.70
N THR A 194 3.13 23.39 10.74
CA THR A 194 2.25 24.05 9.77
C THR A 194 3.04 24.72 8.65
N GLU A 195 4.37 24.59 8.66
CA GLU A 195 5.21 25.11 7.58
C GLU A 195 5.03 24.27 6.31
N PRO A 196 4.87 24.90 5.12
CA PRO A 196 4.73 24.17 3.86
C PRO A 196 5.92 23.24 3.61
N GLN A 197 5.66 21.93 3.49
CA GLN A 197 6.68 20.91 3.21
C GLN A 197 6.78 20.55 1.72
N CYS A 198 5.74 20.82 0.94
CA CYS A 198 5.69 20.54 -0.48
C CYS A 198 4.94 21.65 -1.23
N PRO A 199 5.27 21.87 -2.52
CA PRO A 199 4.52 22.80 -3.35
C PRO A 199 3.09 22.25 -3.55
N PRO A 200 2.04 23.06 -3.36
CA PRO A 200 0.68 22.61 -3.63
C PRO A 200 0.41 22.50 -5.13
N MET A 201 -0.47 21.58 -5.50
CA MET A 201 -1.03 21.55 -6.86
C MET A 201 -1.93 22.77 -7.08
N SER A 202 -1.98 23.25 -8.32
CA SER A 202 -2.88 24.34 -8.71
C SER A 202 -4.30 23.83 -8.95
N GLY A 203 -5.31 24.54 -8.47
CA GLY A 203 -6.71 24.18 -8.68
C GLY A 203 -7.53 24.20 -7.39
N ARG A 204 -8.75 23.68 -7.48
CA ARG A 204 -9.74 23.74 -6.41
C ARG A 204 -9.79 22.45 -5.60
N PHE A 205 -9.59 22.59 -4.30
CA PHE A 205 -9.74 21.56 -3.30
C PHE A 205 -11.05 21.72 -2.54
N THR A 206 -11.41 20.70 -1.77
CA THR A 206 -12.62 20.72 -0.96
C THR A 206 -12.49 21.74 0.17
N ARG A 207 -13.55 22.51 0.40
CA ARG A 207 -13.66 23.48 1.50
C ARG A 207 -13.50 22.77 2.84
N TYR A 208 -12.97 23.46 3.84
CA TYR A 208 -12.93 22.95 5.20
C TYR A 208 -14.31 22.88 5.85
N GLY A 209 -14.42 22.04 6.89
CA GLY A 209 -15.62 21.77 7.66
C GLY A 209 -16.25 20.43 7.31
N ASP A 210 -17.57 20.37 7.48
CA ASP A 210 -18.36 19.14 7.30
C ASP A 210 -18.35 18.66 5.84
N VAL A 211 -17.90 17.41 5.69
CA VAL A 211 -17.77 16.66 4.43
C VAL A 211 -18.42 15.28 4.49
N VAL A 212 -19.27 15.00 5.50
CA VAL A 212 -19.94 13.70 5.66
C VAL A 212 -20.62 13.25 4.36
N GLU A 213 -21.33 14.17 3.70
CA GLU A 213 -22.05 13.87 2.46
C GLU A 213 -21.16 13.37 1.31
N LEU A 214 -19.88 13.74 1.28
CA LEU A 214 -18.91 13.27 0.28
C LEU A 214 -18.33 11.88 0.59
N LEU A 215 -18.54 11.37 1.81
CA LEU A 215 -17.96 10.11 2.28
C LEU A 215 -19.02 9.00 2.49
N ARG A 216 -20.29 9.27 2.15
CA ARG A 216 -21.39 8.30 2.30
C ARG A 216 -21.47 7.27 1.18
N ALA A 217 -20.91 7.56 0.01
CA ALA A 217 -21.04 6.73 -1.17
C ALA A 217 -19.78 6.79 -2.04
N GLU A 218 -19.52 5.70 -2.75
CA GLU A 218 -18.51 5.61 -3.79
C GLU A 218 -19.11 6.18 -5.09
N ASP A 219 -19.15 7.50 -5.22
CA ASP A 219 -19.65 8.20 -6.39
C ASP A 219 -18.60 9.19 -6.95
N ASP A 220 -18.97 9.97 -7.96
CA ASP A 220 -18.04 10.88 -8.63
C ASP A 220 -17.85 12.22 -7.89
N ARG A 221 -18.39 12.39 -6.67
CA ARG A 221 -18.25 13.59 -5.84
C ARG A 221 -17.16 13.38 -4.80
N LEU A 222 -15.95 13.75 -5.17
CA LEU A 222 -14.76 13.51 -4.37
C LEU A 222 -14.60 14.50 -3.21
N LEU A 223 -14.14 13.99 -2.07
CA LEU A 223 -13.40 14.79 -1.12
C LEU A 223 -11.96 14.95 -1.66
N VAL A 224 -11.61 16.17 -2.06
CA VAL A 224 -10.31 16.50 -2.66
C VAL A 224 -9.43 17.18 -1.60
N MET A 225 -8.42 16.44 -1.13
CA MET A 225 -7.45 16.89 -0.14
C MET A 225 -6.18 17.41 -0.82
N GLY A 226 -5.60 18.44 -0.21
CA GLY A 226 -4.24 18.89 -0.51
C GLY A 226 -3.28 18.48 0.59
N SER A 227 -2.01 18.83 0.41
CA SER A 227 -0.97 18.54 1.39
C SER A 227 -1.23 19.26 2.73
N GLY A 228 -1.08 18.51 3.83
CA GLY A 228 -1.32 18.99 5.19
C GLY A 228 -2.79 19.01 5.63
N ASP A 229 -3.73 18.64 4.77
CA ASP A 229 -5.13 18.46 5.16
C ASP A 229 -5.32 17.15 5.95
N GLU A 230 -6.31 17.13 6.83
CA GLU A 230 -6.77 15.94 7.56
C GLU A 230 -8.31 15.91 7.58
N VAL A 231 -8.88 14.70 7.59
CA VAL A 231 -10.29 14.48 7.93
C VAL A 231 -10.40 13.74 9.25
N THR A 232 -11.00 14.36 10.26
CA THR A 232 -11.36 13.66 11.50
C THR A 232 -12.71 12.97 11.32
N LEU A 233 -12.72 11.64 11.43
CA LEU A 233 -13.91 10.80 11.32
C LEU A 233 -14.40 10.36 12.71
N ARG A 234 -15.71 10.36 12.92
CA ARG A 234 -16.34 9.77 14.11
C ARG A 234 -17.43 8.80 13.69
N PHE A 235 -17.41 7.60 14.27
CA PHE A 235 -18.39 6.56 14.02
C PHE A 235 -19.22 6.30 15.28
N ALA A 236 -20.49 5.92 15.09
CA ALA A 236 -21.34 5.49 16.18
C ALA A 236 -20.81 4.18 16.78
N VAL A 237 -20.83 4.09 18.10
CA VAL A 237 -20.52 2.84 18.80
C VAL A 237 -21.74 1.92 18.69
N PRO A 238 -21.58 0.63 18.32
CA PRO A 238 -22.70 -0.31 18.32
C PRO A 238 -23.32 -0.44 19.71
N ASP A 239 -24.64 -0.31 19.79
CA ASP A 239 -25.38 -0.38 21.07
C ASP A 239 -25.48 -1.82 21.61
N GLN A 240 -25.27 -2.83 20.76
CA GLN A 240 -25.36 -4.24 21.15
C GLN A 240 -24.04 -4.73 21.77
N PRO A 241 -24.09 -5.39 22.94
CA PRO A 241 -22.91 -6.04 23.51
C PRO A 241 -22.45 -7.18 22.58
N LEU A 242 -21.15 -7.49 22.63
CA LEU A 242 -20.62 -8.65 21.94
C LEU A 242 -21.14 -9.93 22.61
N PRO A 243 -21.38 -11.01 21.84
CA PRO A 243 -21.61 -12.32 22.45
C PRO A 243 -20.39 -12.78 23.27
N ASP A 244 -20.63 -13.66 24.24
CA ASP A 244 -19.57 -14.18 25.10
C ASP A 244 -18.45 -14.84 24.27
N GLY A 245 -17.20 -14.48 24.57
CA GLY A 245 -16.01 -15.01 23.88
C GLY A 245 -15.64 -14.28 22.58
N TRP A 246 -16.47 -13.37 22.08
CA TRP A 246 -16.17 -12.59 20.87
C TRP A 246 -15.23 -11.42 21.14
N ARG A 247 -14.45 -11.06 20.13
CA ARG A 247 -13.60 -9.85 20.10
C ARG A 247 -14.07 -8.93 18.98
N ARG A 248 -13.88 -7.62 19.16
CA ARG A 248 -14.20 -6.62 18.16
C ARG A 248 -12.91 -5.99 17.66
N ASP A 249 -12.77 -6.00 16.34
CA ASP A 249 -11.73 -5.29 15.61
C ASP A 249 -12.40 -4.26 14.67
N PHE A 250 -11.61 -3.30 14.20
CA PHE A 250 -12.08 -2.23 13.33
C PHE A 250 -11.31 -2.26 12.01
N ILE A 251 -12.04 -2.15 10.91
CA ILE A 251 -11.48 -2.02 9.57
C ILE A 251 -11.99 -0.70 8.99
N LEU A 252 -11.06 0.15 8.55
CA LEU A 252 -11.40 1.33 7.77
C LEU A 252 -11.26 0.97 6.29
N HIS A 253 -12.38 0.94 5.57
CA HIS A 253 -12.41 0.81 4.12
C HIS A 253 -12.45 2.22 3.51
N ASN A 254 -11.45 2.55 2.70
CA ASN A 254 -11.36 3.82 2.00
C ASN A 254 -11.20 3.54 0.50
N VAL A 255 -12.00 4.22 -0.32
CA VAL A 255 -11.91 4.20 -1.77
C VAL A 255 -11.53 5.59 -2.23
N GLY A 256 -10.44 5.68 -3.00
CA GLY A 256 -9.95 6.97 -3.47
C GLY A 256 -8.86 6.81 -4.51
N TRP A 257 -8.42 7.96 -5.00
CA TRP A 257 -7.34 8.10 -5.95
C TRP A 257 -6.23 8.92 -5.33
N ASP A 258 -4.99 8.55 -5.61
CA ASP A 258 -3.82 9.34 -5.30
C ASP A 258 -3.27 9.91 -6.60
N LYS A 259 -2.85 11.18 -6.58
CA LYS A 259 -2.25 11.85 -7.72
C LYS A 259 -0.88 12.35 -7.30
N ASP A 260 0.15 11.86 -7.99
CA ASP A 260 1.52 12.29 -7.75
C ASP A 260 1.77 13.67 -8.40
N ALA A 261 2.53 14.52 -7.72
CA ALA A 261 2.97 15.83 -8.20
C ALA A 261 4.40 15.77 -8.82
N ASP A 262 4.87 14.58 -9.17
CA ASP A 262 6.09 14.39 -9.94
C ASP A 262 6.01 15.04 -11.33
N LEU A 263 7.15 15.54 -11.82
CA LEU A 263 7.27 16.29 -13.07
C LEU A 263 6.86 15.47 -14.31
N ASN A 264 6.99 14.15 -14.26
CA ASN A 264 6.62 13.25 -15.34
C ASN A 264 5.19 12.71 -15.19
N THR A 265 4.45 13.13 -14.16
CA THR A 265 3.03 12.77 -13.99
C THR A 265 2.16 13.68 -14.87
N ILE A 266 1.34 13.08 -15.72
CA ILE A 266 0.38 13.81 -16.56
C ILE A 266 -0.58 14.60 -15.64
N HIS A 267 -0.66 15.91 -15.86
CA HIS A 267 -1.41 16.85 -15.00
C HIS A 267 -1.00 16.83 -13.52
N GLY A 268 0.22 16.38 -13.16
CA GLY A 268 0.68 16.31 -11.76
C GLY A 268 0.67 17.65 -11.03
N GLN A 269 0.76 18.77 -11.77
CA GLN A 269 0.84 20.10 -11.17
C GLN A 269 -0.53 20.75 -10.96
N THR A 270 -1.61 20.06 -11.35
CA THR A 270 -2.99 20.53 -11.21
C THR A 270 -3.85 19.50 -10.51
N VAL A 271 -4.80 19.98 -9.70
CA VAL A 271 -5.82 19.11 -9.09
C VAL A 271 -6.64 18.42 -10.19
N GLU A 272 -7.08 19.20 -11.16
CA GLU A 272 -7.84 18.71 -12.31
C GLU A 272 -6.94 18.04 -13.36
N PRO A 273 -7.49 17.15 -14.21
CA PRO A 273 -8.86 16.63 -14.17
C PRO A 273 -9.10 15.72 -12.95
N LEU A 274 -10.33 15.75 -12.42
CA LEU A 274 -10.72 14.89 -11.31
C LEU A 274 -11.02 13.46 -11.77
N PRO A 275 -10.65 12.44 -10.97
CA PRO A 275 -10.99 11.07 -11.25
C PRO A 275 -12.50 10.78 -11.12
N PHE A 276 -12.96 9.66 -11.68
CA PHE A 276 -14.35 9.20 -11.63
C PHE A 276 -14.43 7.67 -11.57
N VAL A 277 -15.51 7.14 -10.97
CA VAL A 277 -15.66 5.73 -10.61
C VAL A 277 -15.54 4.79 -11.81
N SER A 278 -16.10 5.19 -12.95
CA SER A 278 -16.11 4.36 -14.16
C SER A 278 -14.83 4.44 -15.00
N MET A 279 -13.79 5.14 -14.55
CA MET A 279 -12.53 5.19 -15.29
C MET A 279 -11.85 3.82 -15.24
N ARG A 280 -11.11 3.47 -16.30
CA ARG A 280 -10.28 2.26 -16.31
C ARG A 280 -8.81 2.58 -16.11
N ASP A 281 -8.36 3.67 -16.71
CA ASP A 281 -6.99 4.16 -16.65
C ASP A 281 -6.95 5.67 -16.86
N GLU A 282 -5.77 6.26 -16.70
CA GLU A 282 -5.53 7.69 -16.80
C GLU A 282 -5.86 8.28 -18.18
N ASN A 283 -5.91 7.50 -19.26
CA ASN A 283 -6.26 8.01 -20.59
C ASN A 283 -7.73 8.39 -20.67
N ASP A 284 -8.61 7.75 -19.88
CA ASP A 284 -10.02 8.11 -19.82
C ASP A 284 -10.20 9.57 -19.32
N LEU A 285 -9.26 10.10 -18.52
CA LEU A 285 -9.26 11.51 -18.07
C LEU A 285 -9.04 12.50 -19.23
N LEU A 286 -8.34 12.09 -20.29
CA LEU A 286 -8.07 12.91 -21.47
C LEU A 286 -9.26 12.92 -22.44
N LEU A 287 -10.11 11.89 -22.39
CA LEU A 287 -11.14 11.62 -23.39
C LEU A 287 -12.54 12.03 -22.94
N ALA A 288 -12.79 12.15 -21.63
CA ALA A 288 -14.12 12.37 -21.08
C ALA A 288 -14.15 13.50 -20.03
N PRO A 289 -14.24 14.78 -20.44
CA PRO A 289 -14.54 15.84 -19.48
C PRO A 289 -15.96 15.66 -18.92
N ARG A 290 -16.07 15.41 -17.62
CA ARG A 290 -17.35 15.20 -16.90
C ARG A 290 -18.03 16.50 -16.44
N THR A 291 -17.44 17.66 -16.74
CA THR A 291 -18.08 18.95 -16.47
C THR A 291 -19.36 19.09 -17.31
N GLY A 292 -20.43 19.65 -16.73
CA GLY A 292 -21.65 19.97 -17.47
C GLY A 292 -22.93 19.20 -17.11
N THR A 293 -22.93 18.34 -16.08
CA THR A 293 -24.19 17.94 -15.42
C THR A 293 -24.53 18.92 -14.30
N VAL A 294 -25.83 19.21 -14.12
CA VAL A 294 -26.29 20.16 -13.10
C VAL A 294 -25.85 19.75 -11.69
N GLU A 295 -25.88 18.44 -11.40
CA GLU A 295 -25.50 17.89 -10.10
C GLU A 295 -24.00 17.97 -9.85
N PHE A 296 -23.17 17.61 -10.84
CA PHE A 296 -21.71 17.70 -10.70
C PHE A 296 -21.25 19.15 -10.57
N ASP A 297 -21.81 20.06 -11.37
CA ASP A 297 -21.50 21.48 -11.26
C ASP A 297 -21.95 22.08 -9.91
N ALA A 298 -23.07 21.60 -9.35
CA ALA A 298 -23.51 21.98 -8.02
C ALA A 298 -22.55 21.48 -6.93
N TYR A 299 -22.09 20.23 -7.04
CA TYR A 299 -21.04 19.68 -6.18
C TYR A 299 -19.76 20.52 -6.22
N LEU A 300 -19.26 20.85 -7.42
CA LEU A 300 -18.05 21.68 -7.57
C LEU A 300 -18.23 23.05 -6.91
N ARG A 301 -19.36 23.74 -7.16
CA ARG A 301 -19.66 25.05 -6.55
C ARG A 301 -19.81 24.98 -5.03
N GLN A 302 -20.36 23.90 -4.51
CA GLN A 302 -20.59 23.75 -3.07
C GLN A 302 -19.32 23.33 -2.34
N TYR A 303 -18.57 22.36 -2.86
CA TYR A 303 -17.47 21.71 -2.15
C TYR A 303 -16.10 22.15 -2.64
N GLN A 304 -15.84 22.25 -3.95
CA GLN A 304 -14.51 22.54 -4.49
C GLN A 304 -14.24 24.05 -4.58
N THR A 305 -14.13 24.71 -3.41
CA THR A 305 -14.05 26.18 -3.34
C THR A 305 -12.76 26.72 -2.75
N ARG A 306 -11.86 25.86 -2.25
CA ARG A 306 -10.60 26.26 -1.62
C ARG A 306 -9.44 26.13 -2.60
N GLU A 307 -8.47 27.03 -2.52
CA GLU A 307 -7.19 26.91 -3.22
C GLU A 307 -6.06 26.92 -2.20
N GLN A 308 -4.97 26.20 -2.47
CA GLN A 308 -3.76 26.23 -1.65
C GLN A 308 -2.72 27.17 -2.30
N PRO A 309 -2.38 28.31 -1.68
CA PRO A 309 -1.51 29.30 -2.31
C PRO A 309 -0.05 28.84 -2.37
N GLY A 310 0.43 28.50 -3.57
CA GLY A 310 1.82 28.04 -3.77
C GLY A 310 2.92 29.04 -3.40
N ILE A 311 2.60 30.34 -3.36
CA ILE A 311 3.57 31.39 -3.02
C ILE A 311 4.16 31.22 -1.61
N TRP A 312 3.42 30.63 -0.67
CA TRP A 312 3.92 30.44 0.70
C TRP A 312 5.05 29.42 0.76
N PHE A 313 4.95 28.33 0.00
CA PHE A 313 6.01 27.34 -0.14
C PHE A 313 7.26 27.94 -0.80
N TRP A 314 7.11 28.66 -1.91
CA TRP A 314 8.26 29.24 -2.58
C TRP A 314 8.95 30.34 -1.77
N ARG A 315 8.19 31.07 -0.93
CA ARG A 315 8.75 32.04 0.01
C ARG A 315 9.50 31.38 1.17
N SER A 316 9.06 30.22 1.65
CA SER A 316 9.74 29.52 2.75
C SER A 316 11.11 28.97 2.34
N LEU A 317 11.33 28.70 1.05
CA LEU A 317 12.64 28.26 0.52
C LEU A 317 13.62 29.42 0.23
N ALA A 318 13.13 30.65 0.15
CA ALA A 318 13.93 31.82 -0.22
C ALA A 318 14.57 32.54 0.99
N ASN A 319 14.19 32.16 2.20
CA ASN A 319 14.72 32.67 3.47
C ASN A 319 15.66 31.66 4.11
#